data_AF-A0A496N4T2-F1
#
_entry.id   AF-A0A496N4T2-F1
#
_cell.length_a   1.000
_cell.length_b   1.000
_cell.length_c   1.000
_cell.angle_alpha   90.00
_cell.angle_beta   90.00
_cell.angle_gamma   90.00
#
_symmetry.space_group_name_H-M   'P 1'
#
loop_
_entity.id
_entity.type
_entity.pdbx_description
1 polymer ?
#
loop_
_entity_poly.entity_id
_entity_poly.type
_entity_poly.pdbx_seq_one_letter_code
_entity_poly.pdbx_strand_id
1 'polypeptide(L)'
;MELCQKLGINPSRNNHDNISAITEKLKGSERLIIIDEAELLSYKCLEIIRRIHDMTGVGVVLAGMPRLRRNLRGKSGEYKQLYSRIGFACDIKDKLPDSDLDLLIKTAFGTDEFTQQLRTASHGNARRLNKLLRGVNRLAKLNNKPVSQKMIETISGMLID
;
A
#
# COMPACT_ATOMS: atom_id res chain seq x y z
N MET A 1 -5.87 -11.03 16.04
CA MET A 1 -5.31 -12.39 15.82
C MET A 1 -4.09 -12.34 14.93
N GLU A 2 -4.18 -11.77 13.72
CA GLU A 2 -3.04 -11.67 12.79
C GLU A 2 -1.81 -11.00 13.42
N LEU A 3 -1.98 -9.88 14.14
CA LEU A 3 -0.87 -9.21 14.84
C LEU A 3 -0.20 -10.11 15.88
N CYS A 4 -0.98 -10.92 16.62
CA CYS A 4 -0.43 -11.90 17.56
C CYS A 4 0.46 -12.91 16.82
N GLN A 5 -0.03 -13.48 15.71
CA GLN A 5 0.70 -14.46 14.91
C GLN A 5 2.01 -13.88 14.35
N LYS A 6 1.98 -12.65 13.81
CA LYS A 6 3.17 -11.96 13.29
C LYS A 6 4.23 -11.69 14.38
N LEU A 7 3.80 -11.59 15.64
CA LEU A 7 4.68 -11.41 16.80
C LEU A 7 5.07 -12.74 17.50
N GLY A 8 4.63 -13.89 16.96
CA GLY A 8 4.86 -15.20 17.57
C GLY A 8 4.11 -15.40 18.89
N ILE A 9 3.00 -14.70 19.10
CA ILE A 9 2.14 -14.78 20.29
C ILE A 9 0.99 -15.75 19.99
N ASN A 10 0.77 -16.70 20.89
CA ASN A 10 -0.43 -17.55 20.84
C ASN A 10 -1.65 -16.72 21.26
N PRO A 11 -2.64 -16.51 20.36
CA PRO A 11 -3.78 -15.66 20.67
C PRO A 11 -4.70 -16.34 21.71
N SER A 12 -5.09 -15.59 22.73
CA SER A 12 -6.11 -16.01 23.68
C SER A 12 -7.52 -15.62 23.20
N ARG A 13 -8.56 -16.18 23.82
CA ARG A 13 -9.95 -15.76 23.57
C ARG A 13 -10.25 -14.33 24.07
N ASN A 14 -9.41 -13.78 24.95
CA ASN A 14 -9.61 -12.48 25.57
C ASN A 14 -8.77 -11.40 24.90
N ASN A 15 -9.42 -10.33 24.44
CA ASN A 15 -8.74 -9.21 23.82
C ASN A 15 -7.77 -8.50 24.78
N HIS A 16 -8.06 -8.47 26.08
CA HIS A 16 -7.20 -7.82 27.06
C HIS A 16 -5.83 -8.51 27.16
N ASP A 17 -5.83 -9.84 27.22
CA ASP A 17 -4.60 -10.62 27.32
C ASP A 17 -3.80 -10.52 26.02
N ASN A 18 -4.48 -10.57 24.87
CA ASN A 18 -3.86 -10.34 23.57
C ASN A 18 -3.18 -8.97 23.48
N ILE A 19 -3.86 -7.90 23.90
CA ILE A 19 -3.29 -6.54 23.91
C ILE A 19 -2.08 -6.46 24.84
N SER A 20 -2.15 -7.09 26.01
CA SER A 20 -1.06 -7.09 26.98
C SER A 20 0.17 -7.80 26.42
N ALA A 21 0.00 -9.00 25.85
CA ALA A 21 1.08 -9.76 25.22
C ALA A 21 1.69 -9.02 24.01
N ILE A 22 0.85 -8.40 23.18
CA ILE A 22 1.31 -7.57 22.06
C ILE A 22 2.13 -6.39 22.58
N THR A 23 1.63 -5.70 23.61
CA THR A 23 2.30 -4.54 24.19
C THR A 23 3.68 -4.92 24.72
N GLU A 24 3.78 -6.01 25.48
CA GLU A 24 5.03 -6.51 26.03
C GLU A 24 6.06 -6.80 24.94
N LYS A 25 5.65 -7.42 23.83
CA LYS A 25 6.53 -7.71 22.69
C LYS A 25 6.98 -6.48 21.90
N LEU A 26 6.17 -5.43 21.90
CA LEU A 26 6.41 -4.24 21.09
C LEU A 26 7.11 -3.11 21.83
N LYS A 27 6.91 -3.00 23.15
CA LYS A 27 7.51 -1.92 23.95
C LYS A 27 9.04 -2.01 23.90
N GLY A 28 9.68 -0.90 23.53
CA GLY A 28 11.15 -0.83 23.38
C GLY A 28 11.71 -1.64 22.22
N SER A 29 10.86 -2.15 21.31
CA SER A 29 11.33 -2.98 20.19
C SER A 29 11.74 -2.20 18.95
N GLU A 30 11.51 -0.88 18.92
CA GLU A 30 11.74 -0.01 17.75
C GLU A 30 11.04 -0.47 16.46
N ARG A 31 10.03 -1.34 16.58
CA ARG A 31 9.27 -1.85 15.43
C ARG A 31 8.25 -0.83 14.92
N LEU A 32 7.90 -0.98 13.65
CA LEU A 32 6.82 -0.25 12.98
C LEU A 32 5.67 -1.21 12.67
N ILE A 33 4.44 -0.82 13.01
CA ILE A 33 3.24 -1.55 12.58
C ILE A 33 2.73 -0.90 11.29
N ILE A 34 2.63 -1.68 10.22
CA ILE A 34 2.01 -1.24 8.97
C ILE A 34 0.76 -2.09 8.75
N ILE A 35 -0.37 -1.43 8.52
CA ILE A 35 -1.64 -2.08 8.24
C ILE A 35 -2.08 -1.63 6.85
N ASP A 36 -2.08 -2.57 5.90
CA ASP A 36 -2.66 -2.37 4.59
C ASP A 36 -4.18 -2.59 4.62
N GLU A 37 -4.89 -2.04 3.65
CA GLU A 37 -6.36 -2.08 3.54
C GLU A 37 -7.07 -1.60 4.83
N ALA A 38 -6.48 -0.64 5.54
CA ALA A 38 -6.96 -0.19 6.85
C ALA A 38 -8.38 0.41 6.79
N GLU A 39 -8.89 0.77 5.61
CA GLU A 39 -10.29 1.18 5.45
C GLU A 39 -11.30 0.07 5.79
N LEU A 40 -10.88 -1.20 5.79
CA LEU A 40 -11.71 -2.35 6.11
C LEU A 40 -11.79 -2.58 7.63
N LEU A 41 -10.94 -1.90 8.41
CA LEU A 41 -10.96 -2.02 9.85
C LEU A 41 -12.22 -1.42 10.45
N SER A 42 -12.83 -2.19 11.35
CA SER A 42 -13.88 -1.66 12.23
C SER A 42 -13.30 -0.62 13.19
N TYR A 43 -14.17 0.27 13.70
CA TYR A 43 -13.80 1.23 14.73
C TYR A 43 -13.14 0.56 15.96
N LYS A 44 -13.66 -0.60 16.39
CA LYS A 44 -13.09 -1.37 17.50
C LYS A 44 -11.65 -1.80 17.24
N CYS A 45 -11.33 -2.20 16.00
CA CYS A 45 -9.95 -2.54 15.63
C CYS A 45 -9.04 -1.31 15.68
N LEU A 46 -9.50 -0.18 15.15
CA LEU A 46 -8.75 1.08 15.16
C LEU A 46 -8.47 1.58 16.59
N GLU A 47 -9.43 1.45 17.50
CA GLU A 47 -9.22 1.77 18.92
C GLU A 47 -8.20 0.85 19.60
N ILE A 48 -8.22 -0.45 19.27
CA ILE A 48 -7.20 -1.39 19.77
C ILE A 48 -5.81 -0.99 19.28
N ILE A 49 -5.68 -0.65 17.99
CA ILE A 49 -4.41 -0.21 17.39
C ILE A 49 -3.91 1.07 18.05
N ARG A 50 -4.80 2.06 18.23
CA ARG A 50 -4.48 3.30 18.97
C ARG A 50 -3.99 3.01 20.38
N ARG A 51 -4.66 2.11 21.10
CA ARG A 51 -4.26 1.73 22.46
C ARG A 51 -2.88 1.06 22.48
N ILE A 52 -2.58 0.19 21.51
CA ILE A 52 -1.25 -0.42 21.37
C ILE A 52 -0.19 0.65 21.12
N HIS A 53 -0.43 1.58 20.20
CA HIS A 53 0.45 2.72 19.96
C HIS A 53 0.71 3.50 21.25
N ASP A 54 -0.34 3.90 21.96
CA ASP A 54 -0.22 4.70 23.19
C ASP A 54 0.52 3.95 24.32
N MET A 55 0.36 2.63 24.42
CA MET A 55 1.02 1.82 25.46
C MET A 55 2.47 1.46 25.15
N THR A 56 2.84 1.39 23.87
CA THR A 56 4.15 0.88 23.43
C THR A 56 5.08 1.97 22.89
N GLY A 57 4.53 3.08 22.40
CA GLY A 57 5.26 4.12 21.69
C GLY A 57 5.72 3.74 20.29
N VAL A 58 5.32 2.57 19.76
CA VAL A 58 5.71 2.15 18.41
C VAL A 58 4.98 2.96 17.34
N GLY A 59 5.66 3.22 16.23
CA GLY A 59 5.03 3.85 15.07
C GLY A 59 3.93 2.97 14.48
N VAL A 60 2.86 3.60 13.98
CA VAL A 60 1.76 2.94 13.28
C VAL A 60 1.50 3.65 11.96
N VAL A 61 1.45 2.89 10.86
CA VAL A 61 1.05 3.33 9.52
C VAL A 61 -0.24 2.64 9.14
N LEU A 62 -1.27 3.43 8.84
CA LEU A 62 -2.52 2.96 8.26
C LEU A 62 -2.51 3.31 6.76
N ALA A 63 -2.37 2.29 5.92
CA ALA A 63 -2.41 2.40 4.47
C ALA A 63 -3.75 1.89 3.96
N GLY A 64 -4.31 2.55 2.95
CA GLY A 64 -5.61 2.17 2.44
C GLY A 64 -6.21 3.18 1.47
N MET A 65 -7.43 2.91 1.05
CA MET A 65 -8.17 3.77 0.12
C MET A 65 -8.55 5.12 0.75
N PRO A 66 -8.82 6.18 -0.04
CA PRO A 66 -9.11 7.53 0.47
C PRO A 66 -10.24 7.61 1.51
N ARG A 67 -11.19 6.66 1.48
CA ARG A 67 -12.26 6.56 2.49
C ARG A 67 -11.76 6.26 3.91
N LEU A 68 -10.55 5.73 4.08
CA LEU A 68 -9.90 5.53 5.38
C LEU A 68 -9.91 6.82 6.21
N ARG A 69 -9.60 7.97 5.60
CA ARG A 69 -9.59 9.26 6.29
C ARG A 69 -10.96 9.63 6.85
N ARG A 70 -12.04 9.26 6.14
CA ARG A 70 -13.42 9.43 6.61
C ARG A 70 -13.73 8.48 7.75
N ASN A 71 -13.31 7.22 7.64
CA ASN A 71 -13.49 6.23 8.71
C ASN A 71 -12.79 6.66 10.01
N LEU A 72 -11.61 7.29 9.92
CA LEU A 72 -10.85 7.78 11.08
C LEU A 72 -11.47 9.00 11.76
N ARG A 73 -12.24 9.82 11.03
CA ARG A 73 -13.00 10.95 11.61
C ARG A 73 -14.37 10.51 12.14
N GLY A 74 -14.93 9.42 11.60
CA GLY A 74 -16.33 9.04 11.81
C GLY A 74 -17.28 9.86 10.93
N LYS A 75 -18.55 9.47 10.88
CA LYS A 75 -19.56 10.13 10.01
C LYS A 75 -19.78 11.60 10.38
N SER A 76 -19.69 11.93 11.67
CA SER A 76 -19.94 13.29 12.21
C SER A 76 -18.82 13.79 13.15
N GLY A 77 -17.60 13.26 13.04
CA GLY A 77 -16.50 13.66 13.93
C GLY A 77 -16.52 12.97 15.29
N GLU A 78 -17.17 11.81 15.41
CA GLU A 78 -17.35 11.07 16.66
C GLU A 78 -16.04 10.44 17.17
N TYR A 79 -15.03 10.31 16.31
CA TYR A 79 -13.76 9.64 16.63
C TYR A 79 -12.61 10.63 16.88
N LYS A 80 -12.91 11.79 17.49
CA LYS A 80 -11.90 12.82 17.80
C LYS A 80 -10.69 12.29 18.58
N GLN A 81 -10.90 11.33 19.48
CA GLN A 81 -9.82 10.73 20.29
C GLN A 81 -8.84 9.90 19.46
N LEU A 82 -9.32 9.21 18.44
CA LEU A 82 -8.50 8.47 17.48
C LEU A 82 -7.82 9.44 16.51
N TYR A 83 -8.61 10.37 15.97
CA TYR A 83 -8.15 11.32 14.97
C TYR A 83 -7.04 12.24 15.50
N SER A 84 -7.06 12.61 16.80
CA SER A 84 -6.02 13.43 17.42
C SER A 84 -4.66 12.73 17.53
N ARG A 85 -4.61 11.40 17.41
CA ARG A 85 -3.36 10.62 17.39
C ARG A 85 -2.77 10.48 15.99
N ILE A 86 -3.45 10.96 14.95
CA ILE A 86 -2.93 10.98 13.59
C ILE A 86 -2.02 12.20 13.44
N GLY A 87 -0.70 11.97 13.43
CA GLY A 87 0.28 13.04 13.23
C GLY A 87 0.41 13.47 11.77
N PHE A 88 0.30 12.53 10.83
CA PHE A 88 0.54 12.76 9.41
C PHE A 88 -0.50 12.07 8.54
N ALA A 89 -0.91 12.74 7.47
CA ALA A 89 -1.73 12.17 6.41
C ALA A 89 -1.01 12.40 5.07
N CYS A 90 -0.62 11.31 4.42
CA CYS A 90 0.03 11.34 3.11
C CYS A 90 -0.95 10.82 2.07
N ASP A 91 -1.49 11.73 1.25
CA ASP A 91 -2.38 11.36 0.15
C ASP A 91 -1.53 11.00 -1.08
N ILE A 92 -1.50 9.72 -1.45
CA ILE A 92 -0.92 9.26 -2.70
C ILE A 92 -1.93 9.54 -3.82
N LYS A 93 -1.52 10.35 -4.80
CA LYS A 93 -2.37 10.72 -5.94
C LYS A 93 -2.59 9.51 -6.87
N ASP A 94 -3.71 9.52 -7.60
CA ASP A 94 -4.05 8.47 -8.57
C ASP A 94 -3.05 8.37 -9.73
N LYS A 95 -2.31 9.44 -10.00
CA LYS A 95 -1.28 9.52 -11.03
C LYS A 95 0.08 9.77 -10.40
N LEU A 96 1.05 8.97 -10.79
CA LEU A 96 2.44 9.24 -10.47
C LEU A 96 2.95 10.47 -11.22
N PRO A 97 3.90 11.23 -10.64
CA PRO A 97 4.65 12.24 -11.36
C PRO A 97 5.32 11.67 -12.60
N ASP A 98 5.51 12.53 -13.59
CA ASP A 98 6.11 12.14 -14.83
C ASP A 98 7.53 11.61 -14.65
N SER A 99 8.35 12.29 -13.85
CA SER A 99 9.70 11.84 -13.50
C SER A 99 9.76 10.41 -12.98
N ASP A 100 8.77 9.99 -12.19
CA ASP A 100 8.76 8.69 -11.53
C ASP A 100 8.39 7.58 -12.52
N LEU A 101 7.44 7.85 -13.42
CA LEU A 101 7.07 6.94 -14.50
C LEU A 101 8.26 6.69 -15.44
N ASP A 102 8.99 7.75 -15.81
CA ASP A 102 10.18 7.64 -16.66
C ASP A 102 11.26 6.81 -16.01
N LEU A 103 11.52 7.05 -14.72
CA LEU A 103 12.49 6.28 -13.95
C LEU A 103 12.11 4.79 -13.88
N LEU A 104 10.83 4.48 -13.64
CA LEU A 104 10.33 3.10 -13.61
C LEU A 104 10.47 2.40 -14.97
N ILE A 105 10.14 3.11 -16.06
CA ILE A 105 10.25 2.59 -17.43
C ILE A 105 11.71 2.32 -17.79
N LYS A 106 12.57 3.30 -17.56
CA LYS A 106 14.01 3.21 -17.83
C LYS A 106 14.64 2.06 -17.04
N THR A 107 14.27 1.89 -15.78
CA THR A 107 14.76 0.79 -14.94
C THR A 107 14.28 -0.58 -15.46
N ALA A 108 13.08 -0.66 -16.03
CA ALA A 108 12.49 -1.91 -16.48
C ALA A 108 12.97 -2.39 -17.86
N PHE A 109 13.33 -1.47 -18.76
CA PHE A 109 13.77 -1.80 -20.12
C PHE A 109 15.24 -1.46 -20.41
N GLY A 110 15.89 -0.66 -19.56
CA GLY A 110 17.25 -0.17 -19.79
C GLY A 110 17.36 0.86 -20.92
N THR A 111 16.23 1.28 -21.49
CA THR A 111 16.16 2.26 -22.59
C THR A 111 15.03 3.24 -22.36
N ASP A 112 15.16 4.41 -22.97
CA ASP A 112 14.23 5.53 -22.84
C ASP A 112 13.31 5.63 -24.07
N GLU A 113 13.51 4.75 -25.06
CA GLU A 113 12.88 4.80 -26.40
C GLU A 113 11.34 4.73 -26.35
N PHE A 114 10.78 3.90 -25.48
CA PHE A 114 9.34 3.64 -25.42
C PHE A 114 8.61 4.44 -24.33
N THR A 115 9.31 5.39 -23.71
CA THR A 115 8.86 6.09 -22.50
C THR A 115 7.51 6.78 -22.68
N GLN A 116 7.38 7.59 -23.73
CA GLN A 116 6.15 8.34 -24.00
C GLN A 116 4.95 7.41 -24.29
N GLN A 117 5.19 6.30 -25.00
CA GLN A 117 4.16 5.34 -25.36
C GLN A 117 3.65 4.58 -24.13
N LEU A 118 4.56 4.08 -23.29
CA LEU A 118 4.24 3.36 -22.06
C LEU A 118 3.57 4.27 -21.03
N ARG A 119 4.02 5.52 -20.91
CA ARG A 119 3.39 6.55 -20.11
C ARG A 119 1.93 6.74 -20.52
N THR A 120 1.69 6.97 -21.81
CA THR A 120 0.35 7.19 -22.36
C THR A 120 -0.53 5.96 -22.13
N ALA A 121 -0.02 4.77 -22.45
CA ALA A 121 -0.72 3.49 -22.26
C ALA A 121 -1.03 3.18 -20.79
N SER A 122 -0.22 3.68 -19.84
CA SER A 122 -0.45 3.49 -18.41
C SER A 122 -1.42 4.49 -17.78
N HIS A 123 -1.76 5.58 -18.48
CA HIS A 123 -2.54 6.71 -17.96
C HIS A 123 -1.99 7.31 -16.64
N GLY A 124 -0.70 7.14 -16.39
CA GLY A 124 -0.03 7.56 -15.16
C GLY A 124 -0.27 6.66 -13.94
N ASN A 125 -0.98 5.54 -14.12
CA ASN A 125 -1.27 4.60 -13.05
C ASN A 125 -0.11 3.59 -12.86
N ALA A 126 0.47 3.57 -11.66
CA ALA A 126 1.60 2.69 -11.32
C ALA A 126 1.31 1.21 -11.53
N ARG A 127 0.11 0.74 -11.14
CA ARG A 127 -0.30 -0.66 -11.25
C ARG A 127 -0.48 -1.06 -12.71
N ARG A 128 -1.11 -0.20 -13.52
CA ARG A 128 -1.27 -0.41 -14.97
C ARG A 128 0.09 -0.43 -15.66
N LEU A 129 0.98 0.52 -15.33
CA LEU A 129 2.35 0.54 -15.84
C LEU A 129 3.08 -0.77 -15.51
N ASN A 130 3.08 -1.23 -14.26
CA ASN A 130 3.75 -2.46 -13.87
C ASN A 130 3.23 -3.70 -14.64
N LYS A 131 1.91 -3.79 -14.85
CA LYS A 131 1.31 -4.86 -15.70
C LYS A 131 1.80 -4.76 -17.14
N LEU A 132 1.84 -3.56 -17.72
CA LEU A 132 2.32 -3.30 -19.07
C LEU A 132 3.80 -3.71 -19.22
N LEU A 133 4.67 -3.22 -18.33
CA LEU A 133 6.11 -3.53 -18.33
C LEU A 133 6.36 -5.03 -18.25
N ARG A 134 5.69 -5.74 -17.32
CA ARG A 134 5.81 -7.19 -17.17
C ARG A 134 5.29 -7.95 -18.39
N GLY A 135 4.14 -7.55 -18.93
CA GLY A 135 3.52 -8.18 -20.09
C GLY A 135 4.39 -8.06 -21.35
N VAL A 136 4.90 -6.86 -21.61
CA VAL A 136 5.78 -6.57 -22.76
C VAL A 136 7.10 -7.32 -22.64
N ASN A 137 7.75 -7.28 -21.47
CA ASN A 137 8.99 -8.03 -21.24
C ASN A 137 8.78 -9.54 -21.40
N ARG A 138 7.64 -10.08 -20.95
CA ARG A 138 7.30 -11.49 -21.13
C ARG A 138 7.11 -11.85 -22.61
N LEU A 139 6.38 -11.02 -23.36
CA LEU A 139 6.12 -11.24 -24.78
C LEU A 139 7.39 -11.16 -25.63
N ALA A 140 8.29 -10.22 -25.32
CA ALA A 140 9.60 -10.09 -25.96
C ALA A 140 10.44 -11.36 -25.76
N LYS A 141 10.53 -11.85 -24.51
CA LYS A 141 11.26 -13.08 -24.17
C LYS A 141 10.68 -14.31 -24.86
N LEU A 142 9.36 -14.47 -24.88
CA LEU A 142 8.71 -15.61 -25.54
C LEU A 142 8.95 -15.65 -27.05
N ASN A 143 9.05 -14.48 -27.69
CA ASN A 143 9.29 -14.38 -29.13
C ASN A 143 10.76 -14.25 -29.50
N ASN A 144 11.66 -14.25 -28.52
CA ASN A 144 13.10 -14.01 -28.68
C ASN A 144 13.42 -12.77 -29.54
N LYS A 145 12.66 -11.69 -29.32
CA LYS A 145 12.75 -10.42 -30.04
C LYS A 145 12.93 -9.27 -29.05
N PRO A 146 13.60 -8.18 -29.46
CA PRO A 146 13.61 -6.96 -28.65
C PRO A 146 12.19 -6.41 -28.48
N VAL A 147 12.01 -5.61 -27.43
CA VAL A 147 10.77 -4.88 -27.18
C VAL A 147 10.45 -4.00 -28.39
N SER A 148 9.18 -3.96 -28.80
CA SER A 148 8.73 -3.14 -29.91
C SER A 148 7.39 -2.48 -29.60
N GLN A 149 7.11 -1.37 -30.29
CA GLN A 149 5.86 -0.63 -30.15
C GLN A 149 4.61 -1.53 -30.32
N LYS A 150 4.63 -2.44 -31.29
CA LYS A 150 3.52 -3.37 -31.54
C LYS A 150 3.24 -4.27 -30.33
N MET A 151 4.27 -4.68 -29.59
CA MET A 151 4.08 -5.46 -28.35
C MET A 151 3.42 -4.61 -27.26
N ILE A 152 3.79 -3.33 -27.15
CA ILE A 152 3.20 -2.39 -26.18
C ILE A 152 1.71 -2.17 -26.49
N GLU A 153 1.37 -1.91 -27.74
CA GLU A 153 -0.02 -1.74 -28.20
C GLU A 153 -0.86 -3.00 -27.93
N THR A 154 -0.29 -4.17 -28.25
CA THR A 154 -0.95 -5.47 -28.03
C THR A 154 -1.26 -5.70 -26.55
N ILE A 155 -0.27 -5.51 -25.66
CA ILE A 155 -0.48 -5.71 -24.22
C ILE A 155 -1.42 -4.63 -23.67
N SER A 156 -1.26 -3.37 -24.06
CA SER A 156 -2.12 -2.27 -23.62
C SER A 156 -3.59 -2.52 -23.93
N GLY A 157 -3.91 -3.06 -25.12
CA GLY A 157 -5.27 -3.42 -25.51
C GLY A 157 -5.86 -4.61 -24.75
N MET A 158 -5.02 -5.45 -24.13
CA MET A 158 -5.46 -6.57 -23.27
C MET A 158 -5.62 -6.17 -21.80
N LEU A 159 -5.11 -4.99 -21.38
CA LEU A 159 -5.21 -4.54 -20.00
C LEU A 159 -6.57 -3.90 -19.74
N ILE A 160 -7.32 -4.52 -18.84
CA ILE A 160 -8.55 -3.95 -18.27
C ILE A 160 -8.18 -2.76 -17.39
N ASP A 161 -8.90 -1.66 -17.56
CA ASP A 161 -8.83 -0.45 -16.72
C ASP A 161 -9.38 -0.69 -15.30
#